data_AF-A0A924UVV3-F1
#
_entry.id   AF-A0A924UVV3-F1
#
_cell.length_a   1.000
_cell.length_b   1.000
_cell.length_c   1.000
_cell.angle_alpha   90.00
_cell.angle_beta   90.00
_cell.angle_gamma   90.00
#
_symmetry.space_group_name_H-M   'P 1'
#
loop_
_entity.id
_entity.type
_entity.pdbx_description
1 polymer ?
#
loop_
_entity_poly.entity_id
_entity_poly.type
_entity_poly.pdbx_seq_one_letter_code
_entity_poly.pdbx_strand_id
1 'polypeptide(L)'
;MNEEKLIYDVVVGYMLKVIKSKALTIKYKNEFNAIKHGNYVCFINLIGIGISNDITVYREGEIIQTERQMEMKNADFLFLLLSGQSLLNFHSKCHKEFGNIVDPDLSSEDFENLAHFEMILRMFANDKFLIERRTDLFNVINSLCKNLSIPKKEIEIIQNGREFLNMVKGHKAKFLSYEEGLIAFSTSLEVLKKNNMYFYF
;
A
#
# COMPACT_ATOMS: atom_id res chain seq x y z
N MET A 1 -21.26 -7.97 -11.59
CA MET A 1 -20.64 -6.64 -11.59
C MET A 1 -19.16 -6.90 -11.43
N ASN A 2 -18.30 -6.45 -12.35
CA ASN A 2 -16.86 -6.53 -12.11
C ASN A 2 -16.55 -5.45 -11.06
N GLU A 3 -16.04 -5.84 -9.90
CA GLU A 3 -15.55 -4.91 -8.88
C GLU A 3 -14.42 -4.06 -9.49
N GLU A 4 -14.51 -2.73 -9.33
CA GLU A 4 -13.50 -1.82 -9.84
C GLU A 4 -12.28 -1.87 -8.92
N LYS A 5 -11.14 -2.33 -9.44
CA LYS A 5 -9.91 -2.42 -8.64
C LYS A 5 -9.18 -1.09 -8.60
N LEU A 6 -8.73 -0.70 -7.40
CA LEU A 6 -7.82 0.43 -7.27
C LEU A 6 -6.52 0.15 -8.01
N ILE A 7 -6.08 1.12 -8.80
CA ILE A 7 -4.80 1.04 -9.50
C ILE A 7 -3.64 0.74 -8.56
N TYR A 8 -3.66 1.30 -7.34
CA TYR A 8 -2.64 1.04 -6.34
C TYR A 8 -2.52 -0.44 -6.01
N ASP A 9 -3.65 -1.12 -5.79
CA ASP A 9 -3.66 -2.53 -5.41
C ASP A 9 -3.07 -3.39 -6.53
N VAL A 10 -3.42 -3.09 -7.78
CA VAL A 10 -2.88 -3.78 -8.97
C VAL A 10 -1.36 -3.56 -9.08
N VAL A 11 -0.91 -2.31 -9.02
CA VAL A 11 0.51 -1.98 -9.25
C VAL A 11 1.38 -2.46 -8.09
N VAL A 12 1.00 -2.19 -6.86
CA VAL A 12 1.76 -2.60 -5.68
C VAL A 12 1.63 -4.10 -5.43
N GLY A 13 0.50 -4.71 -5.72
CA GLY A 13 0.33 -6.16 -5.74
C GLY A 13 1.29 -6.82 -6.72
N TYR A 14 1.39 -6.31 -7.95
CA TYR A 14 2.38 -6.79 -8.91
C TYR A 14 3.82 -6.60 -8.40
N MET A 15 4.14 -5.47 -7.75
CA MET A 15 5.46 -5.26 -7.13
C MET A 15 5.76 -6.26 -6.01
N LEU A 16 4.78 -6.61 -5.17
CA LEU A 16 4.94 -7.64 -4.15
C LEU A 16 5.22 -9.00 -4.78
N LYS A 17 4.58 -9.29 -5.92
CA LYS A 17 4.86 -10.51 -6.70
C LYS A 17 6.28 -10.52 -7.25
N VAL A 18 6.76 -9.40 -7.80
CA VAL A 18 8.16 -9.24 -8.23
C VAL A 18 9.11 -9.50 -7.06
N ILE A 19 8.84 -8.93 -5.88
CA ILE A 19 9.67 -9.12 -4.68
C ILE A 19 9.68 -10.59 -4.24
N LYS A 20 8.51 -11.24 -4.12
CA LYS A 20 8.39 -12.64 -3.70
C LYS A 20 9.12 -13.58 -4.66
N SER A 21 9.06 -13.29 -5.97
CA SER A 21 9.77 -14.07 -7.00
C SER A 21 11.30 -13.99 -6.92
N LYS A 22 11.84 -13.08 -6.08
CA LYS A 22 13.27 -12.78 -5.95
C LYS A 22 13.91 -12.24 -7.24
N ALA A 23 13.12 -11.70 -8.16
CA ALA A 23 13.62 -10.98 -9.31
C ALA A 23 14.52 -9.81 -8.88
N LEU A 24 15.59 -9.56 -9.63
CA LEU A 24 16.52 -8.47 -9.32
C LEU A 24 15.89 -7.12 -9.67
N THR A 25 15.51 -6.35 -8.65
CA THR A 25 14.84 -5.04 -8.83
C THR A 25 15.82 -3.86 -8.95
N ILE A 26 17.10 -4.11 -9.25
CA ILE A 26 18.17 -3.09 -9.24
C ILE A 26 17.81 -1.89 -10.13
N LYS A 27 17.26 -2.15 -11.32
CA LYS A 27 16.88 -1.12 -12.30
C LYS A 27 15.83 -0.14 -11.78
N TYR A 28 14.86 -0.61 -10.99
CA TYR A 28 13.76 0.18 -10.47
C TYR A 28 13.80 0.34 -8.94
N LYS A 29 14.99 0.17 -8.34
CA LYS A 29 15.16 0.12 -6.88
C LYS A 29 14.60 1.37 -6.19
N ASN A 30 14.77 2.53 -6.80
CA ASN A 30 14.36 3.80 -6.19
C ASN A 30 12.84 3.96 -6.23
N GLU A 31 12.21 3.59 -7.33
CA GLU A 31 10.76 3.58 -7.51
C GLU A 31 10.09 2.60 -6.55
N PHE A 32 10.66 1.39 -6.42
CA PHE A 32 10.21 0.39 -5.44
C PHE A 32 10.28 0.94 -4.01
N ASN A 33 11.39 1.58 -3.65
CA ASN A 33 11.56 2.16 -2.31
C ASN A 33 10.61 3.33 -2.07
N ALA A 34 10.38 4.19 -3.07
CA ALA A 34 9.48 5.33 -2.94
C ALA A 34 8.06 4.89 -2.61
N ILE A 35 7.51 3.92 -3.35
CA ILE A 35 6.18 3.34 -3.09
C ILE A 35 6.15 2.61 -1.74
N LYS A 36 7.13 1.75 -1.45
CA LYS A 36 7.20 0.97 -0.20
C LYS A 36 7.17 1.86 1.05
N HIS A 37 7.69 3.08 0.95
CA HIS A 37 7.73 4.05 2.04
C HIS A 37 6.64 5.12 1.96
N GLY A 38 5.63 4.96 1.09
CA GLY A 38 4.53 5.91 0.93
C GLY A 38 4.96 7.30 0.46
N ASN A 39 6.15 7.42 -0.18
CA ASN A 39 6.69 8.68 -0.63
C ASN A 39 6.28 8.95 -2.08
N TYR A 40 4.99 9.22 -2.27
CA TYR A 40 4.39 9.38 -3.60
C TYR A 40 4.90 10.63 -4.35
N VAL A 41 5.28 11.69 -3.64
CA VAL A 41 5.95 12.87 -4.25
C VAL A 41 7.27 12.45 -4.89
N CYS A 42 8.12 11.74 -4.15
CA CYS A 42 9.38 11.21 -4.70
C CYS A 42 9.11 10.26 -5.86
N PHE A 43 8.12 9.37 -5.73
CA PHE A 43 7.74 8.45 -6.79
C PHE A 43 7.34 9.16 -8.08
N ILE A 44 6.43 10.15 -8.01
CA ILE A 44 6.00 10.95 -9.17
C ILE A 44 7.22 11.62 -9.84
N ASN A 45 8.12 12.19 -9.04
CA ASN A 45 9.34 12.84 -9.54
C ASN A 45 10.29 11.84 -10.23
N LEU A 46 10.44 10.62 -9.69
CA LEU A 46 11.27 9.57 -10.29
C LEU A 46 10.69 9.09 -11.65
N ILE A 47 9.38 8.99 -11.76
CA ILE A 47 8.71 8.57 -12.99
C ILE A 47 8.76 9.67 -14.07
N GLY A 48 8.74 10.94 -13.65
CA GLY A 48 8.96 12.10 -14.53
C GLY A 48 7.76 12.48 -15.40
N ILE A 49 6.56 11.97 -15.10
CA ILE A 49 5.33 12.26 -15.85
C ILE A 49 4.57 13.45 -15.23
N GLY A 50 4.87 13.81 -13.98
CA GLY A 50 4.15 14.84 -13.25
C GLY A 50 2.79 14.35 -12.72
N ILE A 51 2.00 15.30 -12.23
CA ILE A 51 0.64 15.08 -11.72
C ILE A 51 -0.35 15.26 -12.89
N SER A 52 -1.45 14.51 -12.88
CA SER A 52 -2.49 14.65 -13.90
C SER A 52 -3.09 16.06 -13.88
N ASN A 53 -3.17 16.71 -15.05
CA ASN A 53 -3.80 18.02 -15.22
C ASN A 53 -5.33 17.96 -15.09
N ASP A 54 -5.90 16.76 -15.09
CA ASP A 54 -7.35 16.54 -15.02
C ASP A 54 -7.87 16.54 -13.57
N ILE A 55 -6.98 16.70 -12.58
CA ILE A 55 -7.32 16.73 -11.16
C ILE A 55 -7.08 18.14 -10.61
N THR A 56 -8.14 18.79 -10.13
CA THR A 56 -8.04 20.08 -9.42
C THR A 56 -8.27 19.89 -7.93
N VAL A 57 -7.34 20.40 -7.11
CA VAL A 57 -7.43 20.30 -5.65
C VAL A 57 -7.94 21.62 -5.08
N TYR A 58 -9.07 21.54 -4.36
CA TYR A 58 -9.65 22.67 -3.64
C TYR A 58 -9.46 22.51 -2.14
N ARG A 59 -9.16 23.60 -1.45
CA ARG A 59 -9.18 23.68 0.01
C ARG A 59 -9.75 25.02 0.42
N GLU A 60 -10.79 24.99 1.26
CA GLU A 60 -11.38 26.21 1.86
C GLU A 60 -11.78 27.28 0.82
N GLY A 61 -12.17 26.86 -0.39
CA GLY A 61 -12.56 27.76 -1.49
C GLY A 61 -11.43 28.21 -2.41
N GLU A 62 -10.19 27.79 -2.14
CA GLU A 62 -9.02 28.12 -2.98
C GLU A 62 -8.54 26.91 -3.79
N ILE A 63 -8.11 27.15 -5.03
CA ILE A 63 -7.39 26.17 -5.85
C ILE A 63 -5.94 26.11 -5.36
N ILE A 64 -5.51 24.95 -4.88
CA ILE A 64 -4.11 24.73 -4.54
C ILE A 64 -3.35 24.38 -5.82
N GLN A 65 -2.39 25.22 -6.20
CA GLN A 65 -1.48 24.96 -7.33
C GLN A 65 -0.64 23.69 -7.08
N THR A 66 -0.36 22.92 -8.14
CA THR A 66 0.37 21.64 -8.07
C THR A 66 1.71 21.75 -7.34
N GLU A 67 2.47 22.82 -7.55
CA GLU A 67 3.74 23.09 -6.86
C GLU A 67 3.55 23.17 -5.34
N ARG A 68 2.52 23.93 -4.91
CA ARG A 68 2.14 24.03 -3.50
C ARG A 68 1.60 22.72 -2.94
N GLN A 69 0.90 21.92 -3.76
CA GLN A 69 0.46 20.60 -3.34
C GLN A 69 1.68 19.77 -2.93
N MET A 70 2.71 19.68 -3.80
CA MET A 70 3.96 18.91 -3.61
C MET A 70 4.73 19.23 -2.31
N GLU A 71 4.52 20.41 -1.74
CA GLU A 71 5.13 20.85 -0.48
C GLU A 71 4.35 20.46 0.78
N MET A 72 3.10 19.99 0.63
CA MET A 72 2.22 19.65 1.75
C MET A 72 2.78 18.45 2.55
N LYS A 73 3.01 18.68 3.84
CA LYS A 73 3.28 17.63 4.82
C LYS A 73 1.92 17.02 5.22
N ASN A 74 1.77 15.70 5.09
CA ASN A 74 0.55 14.90 5.41
C ASN A 74 -0.51 14.82 4.31
N ALA A 75 -0.13 15.00 3.04
CA ALA A 75 -1.01 14.82 1.88
C ALA A 75 -0.78 13.46 1.18
N ASP A 76 -0.25 12.45 1.87
CA ASP A 76 0.20 11.19 1.26
C ASP A 76 -0.92 10.50 0.46
N PHE A 77 -2.18 10.61 0.88
CA PHE A 77 -3.33 10.06 0.14
C PHE A 77 -3.77 10.91 -1.05
N LEU A 78 -3.67 12.23 -0.95
CA LEU A 78 -3.85 13.08 -2.11
C LEU A 78 -2.81 12.68 -3.17
N PHE A 79 -1.54 12.54 -2.79
CA PHE A 79 -0.52 12.13 -3.75
C PHE A 79 -0.65 10.70 -4.25
N LEU A 80 -1.22 9.79 -3.46
CA LEU A 80 -1.59 8.47 -3.96
C LEU A 80 -2.56 8.62 -5.16
N LEU A 81 -3.62 9.41 -5.01
CA LEU A 81 -4.58 9.68 -6.10
C LEU A 81 -3.89 10.36 -7.29
N LEU A 82 -3.11 11.41 -7.03
CA LEU A 82 -2.40 12.16 -8.06
C LEU A 82 -1.31 11.33 -8.76
N SER A 83 -0.83 10.26 -8.14
CA SER A 83 0.16 9.36 -8.71
C SER A 83 -0.42 8.35 -9.72
N GLY A 84 -1.73 8.33 -9.96
CA GLY A 84 -2.39 7.33 -10.82
C GLY A 84 -1.71 7.13 -12.18
N GLN A 85 -1.40 8.21 -12.90
CA GLN A 85 -0.72 8.11 -14.20
C GLN A 85 0.72 7.57 -14.07
N SER A 86 1.41 7.96 -12.99
CA SER A 86 2.75 7.46 -12.68
C SER A 86 2.72 5.97 -12.32
N LEU A 87 1.71 5.52 -11.58
CA LEU A 87 1.47 4.11 -11.27
C LEU A 87 1.21 3.29 -12.54
N LEU A 88 0.33 3.74 -13.46
CA LEU A 88 0.09 3.05 -14.74
C LEU A 88 1.37 2.92 -15.56
N ASN A 89 2.13 4.00 -15.68
CA ASN A 89 3.37 3.99 -16.44
C ASN A 89 4.40 3.05 -15.82
N PHE A 90 4.55 3.12 -14.51
CA PHE A 90 5.47 2.26 -13.78
C PHE A 90 5.08 0.79 -13.89
N HIS A 91 3.79 0.48 -13.79
CA HIS A 91 3.27 -0.86 -14.01
C HIS A 91 3.62 -1.41 -15.38
N SER A 92 3.43 -0.61 -16.44
CA SER A 92 3.82 -0.99 -17.80
C SER A 92 5.33 -1.23 -17.93
N LYS A 93 6.16 -0.39 -17.32
CA LYS A 93 7.63 -0.56 -17.28
C LYS A 93 8.03 -1.83 -16.53
N CYS A 94 7.40 -2.13 -15.41
CA CYS A 94 7.62 -3.33 -14.62
C CYS A 94 7.21 -4.59 -15.39
N HIS A 95 6.05 -4.62 -16.04
CA HIS A 95 5.63 -5.76 -16.87
C HIS A 95 6.56 -5.99 -18.06
N LYS A 96 7.06 -4.93 -18.70
CA LYS A 96 8.06 -5.05 -19.78
C LYS A 96 9.38 -5.65 -19.30
N GLU A 97 9.76 -5.38 -18.06
CA GLU A 97 11.03 -5.86 -17.49
C GLU A 97 10.92 -7.28 -16.92
N PHE A 98 9.87 -7.54 -16.12
CA PHE A 98 9.74 -8.77 -15.33
C PHE A 98 8.73 -9.76 -15.92
N GLY A 99 8.00 -9.37 -16.96
CA GLY A 99 7.02 -10.22 -17.66
C GLY A 99 5.78 -10.53 -16.82
N ASN A 100 5.08 -11.59 -17.17
CA ASN A 100 3.97 -12.09 -16.35
C ASN A 100 4.51 -13.10 -15.35
N ILE A 101 4.51 -12.73 -14.07
CA ILE A 101 4.93 -13.63 -12.99
C ILE A 101 3.72 -14.44 -12.54
N VAL A 102 3.88 -15.77 -12.52
CA VAL A 102 2.93 -16.70 -11.93
C VAL A 102 3.55 -17.21 -10.64
N ASP A 103 2.87 -16.98 -9.53
CA ASP A 103 3.32 -17.41 -8.22
C ASP A 103 2.64 -18.74 -7.87
N PRO A 104 3.38 -19.74 -7.35
CA PRO A 104 2.83 -21.06 -7.06
C PRO A 104 1.99 -21.10 -5.78
N ASP A 105 2.16 -20.12 -4.88
CA ASP A 105 1.54 -20.12 -3.56
C ASP A 105 0.38 -19.13 -3.46
N LEU A 106 0.44 -18.01 -4.18
CA LEU A 106 -0.48 -16.87 -4.05
C LEU A 106 -1.07 -16.45 -5.40
N SER A 107 -2.37 -16.15 -5.42
CA SER A 107 -3.03 -15.54 -6.58
C SER A 107 -2.63 -14.06 -6.74
N SER A 108 -2.88 -13.47 -7.91
CA SER A 108 -2.73 -12.01 -8.08
C SER A 108 -3.59 -11.22 -7.09
N GLU A 109 -4.79 -11.71 -6.82
CA GLU A 109 -5.74 -11.08 -5.89
C GLU A 109 -5.20 -11.09 -4.45
N ASP A 110 -4.48 -12.13 -4.03
CA ASP A 110 -3.84 -12.16 -2.72
C ASP A 110 -2.79 -11.04 -2.57
N PHE A 111 -1.99 -10.79 -3.62
CA PHE A 111 -1.02 -9.69 -3.61
C PHE A 111 -1.70 -8.31 -3.60
N GLU A 112 -2.77 -8.16 -4.38
CA GLU A 112 -3.58 -6.94 -4.42
C GLU A 112 -4.19 -6.66 -3.04
N ASN A 113 -4.78 -7.66 -2.39
CA ASN A 113 -5.34 -7.56 -1.03
C ASN A 113 -4.25 -7.22 0.00
N LEU A 114 -3.05 -7.76 -0.13
CA LEU A 114 -1.91 -7.44 0.73
C LEU A 114 -1.45 -5.99 0.59
N ALA A 115 -1.41 -5.47 -0.65
CA ALA A 115 -1.13 -4.07 -0.91
C ALA A 115 -2.20 -3.18 -0.30
N HIS A 116 -3.47 -3.53 -0.53
CA HIS A 116 -4.64 -2.84 0.00
C HIS A 116 -4.64 -2.76 1.53
N PHE A 117 -4.33 -3.87 2.19
CA PHE A 117 -4.25 -3.96 3.65
C PHE A 117 -3.28 -2.94 4.26
N GLU A 118 -2.05 -2.84 3.73
CA GLU A 118 -1.09 -1.84 4.22
C GLU A 118 -1.56 -0.41 3.93
N MET A 119 -2.13 -0.18 2.74
CA MET A 119 -2.66 1.12 2.38
C MET A 119 -3.74 1.57 3.35
N ILE A 120 -4.78 0.76 3.56
CA ILE A 120 -5.91 1.08 4.45
C ILE A 120 -5.42 1.46 5.85
N LEU A 121 -4.57 0.63 6.45
CA LEU A 121 -4.05 0.89 7.79
C LEU A 121 -3.32 2.24 7.88
N ARG A 122 -2.58 2.60 6.82
CA ARG A 122 -1.90 3.90 6.74
C ARG A 122 -2.88 5.06 6.52
N MET A 123 -3.96 4.92 5.73
CA MET A 123 -4.96 6.00 5.61
C MET A 123 -5.68 6.24 6.91
N PHE A 124 -6.16 5.19 7.58
CA PHE A 124 -6.86 5.35 8.86
C PHE A 124 -5.96 5.99 9.93
N ALA A 125 -4.67 5.65 9.96
CA ALA A 125 -3.73 6.28 10.87
C ALA A 125 -3.43 7.75 10.51
N ASN A 126 -3.30 8.07 9.21
CA ASN A 126 -3.05 9.44 8.75
C ASN A 126 -4.27 10.37 8.96
N ASP A 127 -5.49 9.88 8.75
CA ASP A 127 -6.75 10.62 9.03
C ASP A 127 -6.81 11.12 10.47
N LYS A 128 -6.26 10.33 11.40
CA LYS A 128 -6.21 10.66 12.82
C LYS A 128 -4.94 11.42 13.24
N PHE A 129 -4.10 11.83 12.27
CA PHE A 129 -2.79 12.48 12.49
C PHE A 129 -1.87 11.69 13.45
N LEU A 130 -1.97 10.36 13.43
CA LEU A 130 -1.28 9.48 14.39
C LEU A 130 0.14 9.09 13.98
N ILE A 131 0.59 9.48 12.78
CA ILE A 131 1.86 9.03 12.21
C ILE A 131 2.68 10.20 11.68
N GLU A 132 3.98 10.15 11.95
CA GLU A 132 4.97 11.00 11.29
C GLU A 132 5.45 10.33 10.00
N ARG A 133 6.08 11.11 9.10
CA ARG A 133 6.71 10.55 7.90
C ARG A 133 7.69 9.45 8.32
N ARG A 134 7.49 8.23 7.82
CA ARG A 134 8.30 7.00 8.01
C ARG A 134 7.98 6.09 9.20
N THR A 135 6.82 6.21 9.85
CA THR A 135 6.41 5.21 10.85
C THR A 135 6.21 3.83 10.19
N ASP A 136 6.82 2.79 10.77
CA ASP A 136 6.66 1.41 10.32
C ASP A 136 5.24 0.88 10.57
N LEU A 137 4.84 -0.17 9.84
CA LEU A 137 3.47 -0.68 9.89
C LEU A 137 3.11 -1.27 11.26
N PHE A 138 4.08 -1.77 12.03
CA PHE A 138 3.82 -2.27 13.39
C PHE A 138 3.34 -1.13 14.31
N ASN A 139 4.05 -0.01 14.28
CA ASN A 139 3.73 1.19 15.04
C ASN A 139 2.45 1.87 14.52
N VAL A 140 2.23 1.89 13.20
CA VAL A 140 0.95 2.33 12.60
C VAL A 140 -0.22 1.55 13.20
N ILE A 141 -0.16 0.21 13.19
CA ILE A 141 -1.23 -0.65 13.72
C ILE A 141 -1.46 -0.39 15.21
N ASN A 142 -0.39 -0.34 16.01
CA ASN A 142 -0.52 -0.15 17.45
C ASN A 142 -1.13 1.22 17.80
N SER A 143 -0.67 2.29 17.16
CA SER A 143 -1.19 3.64 17.38
C SER A 143 -2.66 3.75 16.95
N LEU A 144 -3.00 3.23 15.77
CA LEU A 144 -4.37 3.21 15.25
C LEU A 144 -5.30 2.43 16.18
N CYS A 145 -4.94 1.19 16.51
CA CYS A 145 -5.77 0.32 17.34
C CYS A 145 -5.94 0.85 18.77
N LYS A 146 -4.89 1.46 19.34
CA LYS A 146 -4.97 2.13 20.64
C LYS A 146 -5.95 3.31 20.60
N ASN A 147 -5.90 4.12 19.55
CA ASN A 147 -6.82 5.25 19.37
C ASN A 147 -8.29 4.77 19.25
N LEU A 148 -8.51 3.66 18.54
CA LEU A 148 -9.82 3.05 18.35
C LEU A 148 -10.27 2.14 19.52
N SER A 149 -9.49 2.06 20.60
CA SER A 149 -9.77 1.19 21.76
C SER A 149 -9.98 -0.29 21.40
N ILE A 150 -9.29 -0.77 20.37
CA ILE A 150 -9.37 -2.17 19.93
C ILE A 150 -8.69 -3.09 20.96
N PRO A 151 -9.32 -4.20 21.39
CA PRO A 151 -8.74 -5.11 22.37
C PRO A 151 -7.41 -5.70 21.92
N LYS A 152 -6.46 -5.88 22.85
CA LYS A 152 -5.12 -6.42 22.57
C LYS A 152 -5.13 -7.72 21.74
N LYS A 153 -6.07 -8.62 22.01
CA LYS A 153 -6.24 -9.87 21.25
C LYS A 153 -6.51 -9.63 19.76
N GLU A 154 -7.29 -8.61 19.42
CA GLU A 154 -7.58 -8.23 18.04
C GLU A 154 -6.39 -7.52 17.39
N ILE A 155 -5.65 -6.72 18.16
CA ILE A 155 -4.39 -6.12 17.70
C ILE A 155 -3.41 -7.22 17.30
N GLU A 156 -3.25 -8.26 18.11
CA GLU A 156 -2.37 -9.40 17.79
C GLU A 156 -2.77 -10.10 16.48
N ILE A 157 -4.08 -10.24 16.22
CA ILE A 157 -4.58 -10.79 14.95
C ILE A 157 -4.21 -9.88 13.77
N ILE A 158 -4.38 -8.56 13.89
CA ILE A 158 -3.99 -7.61 12.83
C ILE A 158 -2.47 -7.66 12.59
N GLN A 159 -1.69 -7.78 13.66
CA GLN A 159 -0.23 -7.90 13.56
C GLN A 159 0.20 -9.20 12.87
N ASN A 160 -0.57 -10.28 12.95
CA ASN A 160 -0.30 -11.50 12.16
C ASN A 160 -0.47 -11.25 10.65
N GLY A 161 -1.47 -10.47 10.24
CA GLY A 161 -1.60 -10.01 8.85
C GLY A 161 -0.37 -9.22 8.37
N ARG A 162 0.16 -8.34 9.23
CA ARG A 162 1.44 -7.63 8.99
C ARG A 162 2.63 -8.57 8.85
N GLU A 163 2.72 -9.60 9.69
CA GLU A 163 3.80 -10.58 9.60
C GLU A 163 3.74 -11.40 8.32
N PHE A 164 2.55 -11.70 7.83
CA PHE A 164 2.38 -12.39 6.55
C PHE A 164 2.83 -11.50 5.38
N LEU A 165 2.43 -10.23 5.38
CA LEU A 165 2.93 -9.24 4.41
C LEU A 165 4.46 -9.13 4.43
N ASN A 166 5.08 -9.14 5.62
CA ASN A 166 6.53 -9.13 5.77
C ASN A 166 7.17 -10.38 5.16
N MET A 167 6.59 -11.56 5.37
CA MET A 167 7.04 -12.81 4.76
C MET A 167 7.00 -12.74 3.22
N VAL A 168 5.92 -12.21 2.63
CA VAL A 168 5.81 -11.96 1.18
C VAL A 168 6.86 -10.98 0.68
N LYS A 169 7.21 -9.96 1.49
CA LYS A 169 8.31 -9.01 1.20
C LYS A 169 9.71 -9.61 1.36
N GLY A 170 9.83 -10.91 1.63
CA GLY A 170 11.11 -11.61 1.78
C GLY A 170 11.77 -11.44 3.14
N HIS A 171 11.06 -10.95 4.16
CA HIS A 171 11.57 -10.93 5.53
C HIS A 171 11.52 -12.33 6.15
N LYS A 172 12.11 -12.50 7.35
CA LYS A 172 12.12 -13.78 8.06
C LYS A 172 10.70 -14.35 8.19
N ALA A 173 10.51 -15.57 7.69
CA ALA A 173 9.24 -16.27 7.75
C ALA A 173 8.76 -16.44 9.20
N LYS A 174 7.45 -16.22 9.40
CA LYS A 174 6.75 -16.38 10.67
C LYS A 174 5.74 -17.52 10.65
N PHE A 175 5.30 -17.92 9.45
CA PHE A 175 4.39 -19.03 9.19
C PHE A 175 5.16 -20.18 8.56
N LEU A 176 4.68 -21.42 8.72
CA LEU A 176 5.33 -22.60 8.13
C LEU A 176 5.11 -22.66 6.62
N SER A 177 3.96 -22.15 6.16
CA SER A 177 3.59 -22.08 4.75
C SER A 177 2.91 -20.76 4.40
N TYR A 178 2.80 -20.46 3.11
CA TYR A 178 2.01 -19.33 2.63
C TYR A 178 0.50 -19.53 2.84
N GLU A 179 0.02 -20.77 2.83
CA GLU A 179 -1.37 -21.12 3.14
C GLU A 179 -1.73 -20.75 4.58
N GLU A 180 -0.89 -21.13 5.56
CA GLU A 180 -1.10 -20.72 6.96
C GLU A 180 -1.08 -19.20 7.12
N GLY A 181 -0.16 -18.53 6.40
CA GLY A 181 -0.08 -17.08 6.37
C GLY A 181 -1.33 -16.42 5.78
N LEU A 182 -1.90 -16.99 4.70
CA LEU A 182 -3.15 -16.54 4.09
C LEU A 182 -4.35 -16.69 5.03
N ILE A 183 -4.43 -17.78 5.80
CA ILE A 183 -5.47 -17.97 6.81
C ILE A 183 -5.37 -16.88 7.89
N ALA A 184 -4.15 -16.63 8.39
CA ALA A 184 -3.91 -15.58 9.37
C ALA A 184 -4.24 -14.18 8.82
N PHE A 185 -3.89 -13.93 7.56
CA PHE A 185 -4.20 -12.69 6.87
C PHE A 185 -5.72 -12.49 6.66
N SER A 186 -6.43 -13.53 6.23
CA SER A 186 -7.89 -13.50 6.10
C SER A 186 -8.56 -13.18 7.43
N THR A 187 -8.09 -13.79 8.52
CA THR A 187 -8.58 -13.49 9.87
C THR A 187 -8.31 -12.04 10.28
N SER A 188 -7.16 -11.49 9.90
CA SER A 188 -6.84 -10.07 10.08
C SER A 188 -7.81 -9.15 9.33
N LEU A 189 -8.15 -9.47 8.08
CA LEU A 189 -9.12 -8.69 7.30
C LEU A 189 -10.51 -8.68 7.95
N GLU A 190 -10.97 -9.81 8.48
CA GLU A 190 -12.25 -9.88 9.19
C GLU A 190 -12.27 -9.01 10.46
N VAL A 191 -11.15 -8.94 11.20
CA VAL A 191 -11.02 -8.02 12.34
C VAL A 191 -11.05 -6.56 11.89
N LEU A 192 -10.40 -6.21 10.77
CA LEU A 192 -10.46 -4.86 10.22
C LEU A 192 -11.90 -4.48 9.82
N LYS A 193 -12.60 -5.37 9.10
CA LYS A 193 -14.01 -5.18 8.71
C LYS A 193 -14.91 -4.98 9.92
N LYS A 194 -14.79 -5.84 10.95
CA LYS A 194 -15.54 -5.73 12.20
C LYS A 194 -15.39 -4.36 12.88
N ASN A 195 -14.21 -3.75 12.77
CA ASN A 195 -13.88 -2.46 13.37
C ASN A 195 -14.07 -1.28 12.39
N ASN A 196 -14.79 -1.47 11.27
CA ASN A 196 -15.03 -0.46 10.24
C ASN A 196 -13.74 0.15 9.64
N MET A 197 -12.65 -0.61 9.63
CA MET A 197 -11.39 -0.24 8.97
C MET A 197 -11.27 -0.93 7.62
N TYR A 198 -12.28 -0.74 6.77
CA TYR A 198 -12.35 -1.37 5.45
C TYR A 198 -13.06 -0.45 4.46
N PHE A 199 -12.68 -0.51 3.19
CA PHE A 199 -13.38 0.17 2.09
C PHE A 199 -13.92 -0.87 1.13
N TYR A 200 -15.17 -0.71 0.71
CA TYR A 200 -15.74 -1.44 -0.42
C TYR A 200 -15.30 -0.73 -1.70
N PHE A 201 -14.69 -1.45 -2.64
CA PHE A 201 -14.44 -1.01 -4.01
C PHE A 201 -15.02 -2.05 -4.96
#